data_AF-A0A9X1H9S6-F1
#
_entry.id   AF-A0A9X1H9S6-F1
#
_cell.length_a   1.000
_cell.length_b   1.000
_cell.length_c   1.000
_cell.angle_alpha   90.00
_cell.angle_beta   90.00
_cell.angle_gamma   90.00
#
_symmetry.space_group_name_H-M   'P 1'
#
loop_
_entity.id
_entity.type
_entity.pdbx_description
1 polymer ?
#
loop_
_entity_poly.entity_id
_entity_poly.type
_entity_poly.pdbx_seq_one_letter_code
_entity_poly.pdbx_strand_id
1 'polypeptide(L)'
;MKKQLTTFLLLLVVTINYSQNKNSETRQFIDNADITQINKDWNVRAEFKSGIGEIVSFFPVEAIDLKSNNKIKSLQMDMTVTPQFLGKGESYFKSSWIDLSEVDEFILFIEQYVIPNLKDKTEKNQSVTYIFNSREITFSFHIEKSSRRISIYLKDNGVTDNEHYFWTETQVGKIPELLKMLKEIK
;
A
#
# COMPACT_ATOMS: atom_id res chain seq x y z
N MET A 1 -12.87 38.67 -9.23
CA MET A 1 -11.95 38.34 -8.10
C MET A 1 -12.62 37.57 -6.95
N LYS A 2 -13.86 37.87 -6.52
CA LYS A 2 -14.51 37.16 -5.39
C LYS A 2 -14.89 35.68 -5.63
N LYS A 3 -15.15 35.25 -6.88
CA LYS A 3 -15.48 33.86 -7.23
C LYS A 3 -14.28 32.91 -7.35
N GLN A 4 -13.08 33.43 -7.64
CA GLN A 4 -11.87 32.61 -7.74
C GLN A 4 -11.24 32.35 -6.35
N LEU A 5 -11.47 33.25 -5.40
CA LEU A 5 -11.02 33.08 -4.01
C LEU A 5 -11.78 31.93 -3.29
N THR A 6 -13.05 31.72 -3.64
CA THR A 6 -13.90 30.67 -3.07
C THR A 6 -13.52 29.28 -3.59
N THR A 7 -13.09 29.15 -4.84
CA THR A 7 -12.61 27.87 -5.40
C THR A 7 -11.26 27.45 -4.80
N PHE A 8 -10.38 28.42 -4.50
CA PHE A 8 -9.09 28.14 -3.87
C PHE A 8 -9.24 27.71 -2.40
N LEU A 9 -10.26 28.25 -1.70
CA LEU A 9 -10.53 27.90 -0.30
C LEU A 9 -11.10 26.48 -0.14
N LEU A 10 -11.82 25.96 -1.14
CA LEU A 10 -12.35 24.58 -1.11
C LEU A 10 -11.26 23.51 -1.30
N LEU A 11 -10.20 23.82 -2.05
CA LEU A 11 -9.08 22.90 -2.27
C LEU A 11 -8.20 22.71 -1.02
N LEU A 12 -8.19 23.70 -0.12
CA LEU A 12 -7.42 23.66 1.12
C LEU A 12 -8.04 22.75 2.21
N VAL A 13 -9.34 22.42 2.12
CA VAL A 13 -10.00 21.57 3.12
C VAL A 13 -9.69 20.08 2.91
N VAL A 14 -9.30 19.69 1.69
CA VAL A 14 -9.03 18.27 1.37
C VAL A 14 -7.68 17.81 1.93
N THR A 15 -6.73 18.73 2.18
CA THR A 15 -5.35 18.36 2.54
C THR A 15 -5.10 18.15 4.05
N ILE A 16 -6.07 18.46 4.92
CA ILE A 16 -5.84 18.52 6.38
C ILE A 16 -6.11 17.19 7.10
N ASN A 17 -6.81 16.24 6.45
CA ASN A 17 -7.17 14.96 7.11
C ASN A 17 -6.18 13.81 6.87
N TYR A 18 -5.16 14.01 6.04
CA TYR A 18 -4.26 12.92 5.61
C TYR A 18 -3.00 12.74 6.47
N SER A 19 -2.80 13.56 7.50
CA SER A 19 -1.64 13.49 8.41
C SER A 19 -2.04 13.24 9.87
N GLN A 20 -3.08 12.44 10.11
CA GLN A 20 -3.31 11.93 11.46
C GLN A 20 -2.43 10.70 11.67
N ASN A 21 -1.58 10.72 12.72
CA ASN A 21 -0.79 9.58 13.22
C ASN A 21 -1.73 8.51 13.80
N LYS A 22 -2.63 7.99 12.98
CA LYS A 22 -3.66 7.03 13.35
C LYS A 22 -3.69 5.95 12.29
N ASN A 23 -3.82 4.70 12.73
CA ASN A 23 -4.03 3.56 11.85
C ASN A 23 -5.29 3.75 11.00
N SER A 24 -5.44 2.93 9.96
CA SER A 24 -6.63 2.88 9.11
C SER A 24 -7.93 2.74 9.92
N GLU A 25 -9.03 3.22 9.35
CA GLU A 25 -10.37 3.00 9.90
C GLU A 25 -10.67 1.51 9.99
N THR A 26 -10.21 0.73 9.01
CA THR A 26 -10.37 -0.72 9.02
C THR A 26 -9.61 -1.40 10.16
N ARG A 27 -8.35 -1.03 10.41
CA ARG A 27 -7.61 -1.57 11.56
C ARG A 27 -8.29 -1.21 12.87
N GLN A 28 -8.74 0.03 13.02
CA GLN A 28 -9.50 0.45 14.20
C GLN A 28 -10.82 -0.32 14.36
N PHE A 29 -11.53 -0.58 13.26
CA PHE A 29 -12.75 -1.40 13.27
C PHE A 29 -12.46 -2.81 13.79
N ILE A 30 -11.39 -3.44 13.31
CA ILE A 30 -10.98 -4.79 13.72
C ILE A 30 -10.50 -4.80 15.19
N ASP A 31 -9.67 -3.83 15.58
CA ASP A 31 -9.08 -3.73 16.92
C ASP A 31 -10.12 -3.44 18.02
N ASN A 32 -11.20 -2.71 17.68
CA ASN A 32 -12.27 -2.36 18.62
C ASN A 32 -13.39 -3.41 18.72
N ALA A 33 -13.49 -4.32 17.77
CA ALA A 33 -14.50 -5.36 17.76
C ALA A 33 -14.06 -6.56 18.61
N ASP A 34 -14.94 -7.02 19.51
CA ASP A 34 -14.63 -8.16 20.39
C ASP A 34 -14.48 -9.48 19.61
N ILE A 35 -15.25 -9.64 18.53
CA ILE A 35 -15.24 -10.84 17.68
C ILE A 35 -15.45 -10.41 16.23
N THR A 36 -14.43 -10.65 15.41
CA THR A 36 -14.41 -10.21 14.01
C THR A 36 -14.28 -11.39 13.06
N GLN A 37 -15.08 -11.40 11.99
CA GLN A 37 -14.90 -12.27 10.83
C GLN A 37 -14.26 -11.46 9.69
N ILE A 38 -13.22 -12.00 9.05
CA ILE A 38 -12.60 -11.40 7.87
C ILE A 38 -12.81 -12.32 6.67
N ASN A 39 -13.59 -11.84 5.70
CA ASN A 39 -13.79 -12.52 4.44
C ASN A 39 -12.72 -12.06 3.45
N LYS A 40 -11.98 -13.01 2.87
CA LYS A 40 -10.90 -12.77 1.91
C LYS A 40 -11.22 -13.47 0.59
N ASP A 41 -11.17 -12.74 -0.53
CA ASP A 41 -11.29 -13.34 -1.86
C ASP A 41 -9.90 -13.73 -2.40
N TRP A 42 -9.63 -15.03 -2.44
CA TRP A 42 -8.36 -15.56 -2.95
C TRP A 42 -8.26 -15.56 -4.48
N ASN A 43 -9.38 -15.41 -5.19
CA ASN A 43 -9.39 -15.36 -6.66
C ASN A 43 -8.96 -14.00 -7.19
N VAL A 44 -9.13 -12.94 -6.38
CA VAL A 44 -8.79 -11.56 -6.70
C VAL A 44 -7.56 -11.17 -5.89
N ARG A 45 -6.35 -11.50 -6.38
CA ARG A 45 -5.10 -11.21 -5.67
C ARG A 45 -3.99 -10.73 -6.59
N ALA A 46 -3.11 -9.88 -6.04
CA ALA A 46 -1.83 -9.52 -6.65
C ALA A 46 -0.69 -9.92 -5.71
N GLU A 47 0.37 -10.52 -6.25
CA GLU A 47 1.46 -11.09 -5.44
C GLU A 47 2.83 -10.74 -6.02
N PHE A 48 3.70 -10.23 -5.15
CA PHE A 48 5.11 -9.97 -5.43
C PHE A 48 5.98 -10.91 -4.60
N LYS A 49 7.04 -11.40 -5.22
CA LYS A 49 8.06 -12.23 -4.55
C LYS A 49 9.43 -11.61 -4.69
N SER A 50 10.25 -11.75 -3.66
CA SER A 50 11.68 -11.47 -3.76
C SER A 50 12.42 -12.72 -4.24
N GLY A 51 13.71 -12.56 -4.58
CA GLY A 51 14.56 -13.68 -4.99
C GLY A 51 14.93 -14.65 -3.86
N ILE A 52 14.62 -14.32 -2.61
CA ILE A 52 15.05 -15.06 -1.41
C ILE A 52 13.87 -15.58 -0.57
N GLY A 53 12.66 -15.60 -1.14
CA GLY A 53 11.47 -16.22 -0.53
C GLY A 53 10.53 -15.27 0.22
N GLU A 54 10.81 -13.96 0.21
CA GLU A 54 9.89 -12.96 0.78
C GLU A 54 8.70 -12.77 -0.16
N ILE A 55 7.52 -12.53 0.40
CA ILE A 55 6.27 -12.44 -0.34
C ILE A 55 5.46 -11.26 0.19
N VAL A 56 4.87 -10.49 -0.73
CA VAL A 56 3.80 -9.55 -0.43
C VAL A 56 2.59 -9.87 -1.30
N SER A 57 1.43 -9.99 -0.67
CA SER A 57 0.17 -10.30 -1.35
C SER A 57 -0.90 -9.29 -0.97
N PHE A 58 -1.64 -8.83 -1.98
CA PHE A 58 -2.74 -7.88 -1.87
C PHE A 58 -4.04 -8.55 -2.28
N PHE A 59 -5.12 -8.29 -1.55
CA PHE A 59 -6.43 -8.86 -1.82
C PHE A 59 -7.56 -8.01 -1.18
N PRO A 60 -8.76 -7.96 -1.79
CA PRO A 60 -9.93 -7.35 -1.18
C PRO A 60 -10.40 -8.15 0.02
N VAL A 61 -10.83 -7.44 1.06
CA VAL A 61 -11.44 -8.05 2.24
C VAL A 61 -12.69 -7.32 2.69
N GLU A 62 -13.57 -8.05 3.37
CA GLU A 62 -14.68 -7.51 4.15
C GLU A 62 -14.55 -8.00 5.60
N ALA A 63 -14.33 -7.08 6.53
CA ALA A 63 -14.37 -7.35 7.96
C ALA A 63 -15.78 -7.12 8.50
N ILE A 64 -16.24 -8.03 9.37
CA ILE A 64 -17.57 -8.02 9.98
C ILE A 64 -17.39 -8.14 11.49
N ASP A 65 -17.93 -7.18 12.24
CA ASP A 65 -18.09 -7.31 13.69
C ASP A 65 -19.30 -8.23 13.93
N LEU A 66 -19.07 -9.40 14.51
CA LEU A 66 -20.11 -10.41 14.69
C LEU A 66 -21.15 -10.05 15.76
N LYS A 67 -20.84 -9.09 16.65
CA LYS A 67 -21.81 -8.62 17.66
C LYS A 67 -22.77 -7.59 17.09
N SER A 68 -22.25 -6.60 16.37
CA SER A 68 -23.07 -5.52 15.79
C SER A 68 -23.58 -5.84 14.38
N ASN A 69 -22.99 -6.82 13.71
CA ASN A 69 -23.18 -7.14 12.29
C ASN A 69 -22.82 -5.97 11.34
N ASN A 70 -22.07 -4.97 11.84
CA ASN A 70 -21.49 -3.92 11.02
C ASN A 70 -20.37 -4.50 10.15
N LYS A 71 -20.14 -3.88 9.00
CA LYS A 71 -19.19 -4.35 8.01
C LYS A 71 -18.33 -3.20 7.48
N ILE A 72 -17.08 -3.51 7.17
CA ILE A 72 -16.17 -2.60 6.48
C ILE A 72 -15.40 -3.36 5.41
N LYS A 73 -15.30 -2.76 4.23
CA LYS A 73 -14.48 -3.26 3.12
C LYS A 73 -13.14 -2.53 3.10
N SER A 74 -12.09 -3.24 2.74
CA SER A 74 -10.76 -2.66 2.60
C SER A 74 -9.88 -3.50 1.67
N LEU A 75 -8.70 -2.97 1.39
CA LEU A 75 -7.62 -3.74 0.80
C LEU A 75 -6.73 -4.26 1.93
N GLN A 76 -6.52 -5.57 2.02
CA GLN A 76 -5.53 -6.12 2.92
C GLN A 76 -4.24 -6.45 2.15
N MET A 77 -3.11 -6.13 2.78
CA MET A 77 -1.77 -6.52 2.36
C MET A 77 -1.19 -7.46 3.41
N ASP A 78 -0.82 -8.66 3.00
CA ASP A 78 -0.02 -9.59 3.80
C ASP A 78 1.44 -9.51 3.35
N MET A 79 2.36 -9.40 4.31
CA MET A 79 3.80 -9.41 4.06
C MET A 79 4.47 -10.50 4.90
N THR A 80 5.24 -11.34 4.22
CA THR A 80 6.19 -12.27 4.85
C THR A 80 7.59 -11.89 4.41
N VAL A 81 8.43 -11.42 5.34
CA VAL A 81 9.82 -11.03 5.08
C VAL A 81 10.76 -11.72 6.05
N THR A 82 12.00 -11.95 5.65
CA THR A 82 13.04 -12.45 6.54
C THR A 82 13.96 -11.27 6.88
N PRO A 83 14.16 -10.92 8.17
CA PRO A 83 14.98 -9.77 8.53
C PRO A 83 16.39 -9.84 7.93
N GLN A 84 16.71 -8.90 7.04
CA GLN A 84 17.95 -8.93 6.23
C GLN A 84 19.21 -8.62 7.06
N PHE A 85 19.06 -8.01 8.25
CA PHE A 85 20.18 -7.49 9.03
C PHE A 85 20.83 -8.46 10.03
N LEU A 86 20.24 -9.62 10.31
CA LEU A 86 20.73 -10.50 11.39
C LEU A 86 21.14 -11.92 10.97
N GLY A 87 21.12 -12.25 9.67
CA GLY A 87 21.67 -13.50 9.14
C GLY A 87 21.01 -14.81 9.63
N LYS A 88 20.09 -14.75 10.59
CA LYS A 88 19.30 -15.86 11.18
C LYS A 88 18.04 -15.31 11.88
N GLY A 89 17.24 -14.50 11.20
CA GLY A 89 15.95 -14.05 11.71
C GLY A 89 14.84 -15.06 11.40
N GLU A 90 13.91 -15.26 12.34
CA GLU A 90 12.64 -15.93 12.03
C GLU A 90 11.86 -15.10 10.99
N SER A 91 11.09 -15.77 10.14
CA SER A 91 10.24 -15.07 9.17
C SER A 91 9.23 -14.19 9.91
N TYR A 92 9.20 -12.92 9.54
CA TYR A 92 8.25 -11.95 10.05
C TYR A 92 7.02 -11.92 9.15
N PHE A 93 5.83 -12.01 9.76
CA PHE A 93 4.56 -11.91 9.07
C PHE A 93 3.72 -10.77 9.64
N LYS A 94 3.15 -9.92 8.78
CA LYS A 94 2.19 -8.89 9.17
C LYS A 94 1.12 -8.68 8.10
N SER A 95 -0.11 -8.47 8.57
CA SER A 95 -1.23 -7.97 7.78
C SER A 95 -1.44 -6.48 8.05
N SER A 96 -1.75 -5.73 6.99
CA SER A 96 -2.07 -4.31 7.01
C SER A 96 -3.36 -4.06 6.21
N TRP A 97 -4.18 -3.10 6.63
CA TRP A 97 -5.51 -2.83 6.05
C TRP A 97 -5.61 -1.40 5.51
N ILE A 98 -5.61 -1.25 4.20
CA ILE A 98 -5.66 0.04 3.52
C ILE A 98 -7.13 0.39 3.24
N ASP A 99 -7.56 1.58 3.68
CA ASP A 99 -8.95 2.00 3.53
C ASP A 99 -9.29 2.26 2.05
N LEU A 100 -10.56 2.06 1.65
CA LEU A 100 -10.96 2.23 0.25
C LEU A 100 -10.72 3.64 -0.31
N SER A 101 -10.77 4.68 0.52
CA SER A 101 -10.42 6.04 0.09
C SER A 101 -8.95 6.16 -0.32
N GLU A 102 -8.05 5.43 0.37
CA GLU A 102 -6.62 5.40 0.03
C GLU A 102 -6.35 4.50 -1.18
N VAL A 103 -7.19 3.47 -1.42
CA VAL A 103 -7.12 2.63 -2.62
C VAL A 103 -7.37 3.45 -3.89
N ASP A 104 -8.29 4.41 -3.86
CA ASP A 104 -8.55 5.31 -4.99
C ASP A 104 -7.32 6.13 -5.38
N GLU A 105 -6.64 6.68 -4.38
CA GLU A 105 -5.40 7.43 -4.56
C GLU A 105 -4.26 6.51 -5.02
N PHE A 106 -4.22 5.27 -4.53
CA PHE A 106 -3.22 4.30 -4.93
C PHE A 106 -3.38 3.89 -6.40
N ILE A 107 -4.62 3.69 -6.86
CA ILE A 107 -4.94 3.44 -8.28
C ILE A 107 -4.43 4.61 -9.14
N LEU A 108 -4.78 5.84 -8.78
CA LEU A 108 -4.35 7.03 -9.53
C LEU A 108 -2.82 7.16 -9.54
N PHE A 109 -2.16 6.89 -8.42
CA PHE A 109 -0.72 6.89 -8.31
C PHE A 109 -0.09 5.88 -9.28
N ILE A 110 -0.57 4.64 -9.30
CA ILE A 110 -0.05 3.59 -10.19
C ILE A 110 -0.29 3.95 -11.65
N GLU A 111 -1.50 4.40 -12.00
CA GLU A 111 -1.88 4.73 -13.37
C GLU A 111 -1.13 5.91 -13.96
N GLN A 112 -0.99 6.98 -13.19
CA GLN A 112 -0.46 8.23 -13.71
C GLN A 112 1.06 8.33 -13.58
N TYR A 113 1.64 7.68 -12.58
CA TYR A 113 3.06 7.88 -12.24
C TYR A 113 3.90 6.60 -12.32
N VAL A 114 3.35 5.42 -11.99
CA VAL A 114 4.17 4.19 -12.00
C VAL A 114 4.17 3.53 -13.37
N ILE A 115 3.00 3.17 -13.90
CA ILE A 115 2.86 2.43 -15.16
C ILE A 115 3.54 3.14 -16.34
N PRO A 116 3.36 4.46 -16.55
CA PRO A 116 3.99 5.16 -17.67
C PRO A 116 5.52 5.08 -17.62
N ASN A 117 6.10 5.02 -16.42
CA ASN A 117 7.54 5.07 -16.20
C ASN A 117 8.18 3.68 -15.99
N LEU A 118 7.43 2.57 -16.17
CA LEU A 118 7.94 1.20 -15.98
C LEU A 118 9.17 0.87 -16.83
N LYS A 119 9.27 1.49 -18.02
CA LYS A 119 10.36 1.26 -18.99
C LYS A 119 11.43 2.35 -18.95
N ASP A 120 11.26 3.37 -18.12
CA ASP A 120 12.13 4.53 -18.11
C ASP A 120 13.46 4.23 -17.42
N LYS A 121 14.47 5.00 -17.78
CA LYS A 121 15.83 4.93 -17.24
C LYS A 121 16.30 6.34 -16.96
N THR A 122 17.09 6.48 -15.92
CA THR A 122 17.77 7.74 -15.61
C THR A 122 19.18 7.78 -16.20
N GLU A 123 19.78 8.97 -16.19
CA GLU A 123 21.19 9.14 -16.48
C GLU A 123 22.09 8.48 -15.43
N LYS A 124 23.38 8.37 -15.74
CA LYS A 124 24.37 7.83 -14.78
C LYS A 124 24.37 8.67 -13.50
N ASN A 125 24.38 8.00 -12.34
CA ASN A 125 24.37 8.62 -11.00
C ASN A 125 23.12 9.46 -10.70
N GLN A 126 21.99 9.19 -11.38
CA GLN A 126 20.69 9.78 -11.07
C GLN A 126 19.68 8.67 -10.78
N SER A 127 18.69 8.98 -9.95
CA SER A 127 17.55 8.10 -9.70
C SER A 127 16.28 8.92 -9.50
N VAL A 128 15.14 8.29 -9.75
CA VAL A 128 13.81 8.85 -9.51
C VAL A 128 13.06 7.87 -8.63
N THR A 129 12.39 8.37 -7.59
CA THR A 129 11.55 7.54 -6.72
C THR A 129 10.16 8.15 -6.61
N TYR A 130 9.15 7.36 -6.98
CA TYR A 130 7.76 7.68 -6.74
C TYR A 130 7.31 7.00 -5.46
N ILE A 131 6.70 7.75 -4.54
CA ILE A 131 6.32 7.24 -3.22
C ILE A 131 4.83 7.48 -3.01
N PHE A 132 4.09 6.42 -2.72
CA PHE A 132 2.73 6.45 -2.23
C PHE A 132 2.73 6.14 -0.73
N ASN A 133 2.08 6.98 0.06
CA ASN A 133 1.96 6.84 1.50
C ASN A 133 0.50 6.62 1.86
N SER A 134 0.21 5.48 2.46
CA SER A 134 -1.04 5.26 3.21
C SER A 134 -0.77 5.33 4.72
N ARG A 135 -1.81 5.16 5.53
CA ARG A 135 -1.70 5.00 6.99
C ARG A 135 -0.97 3.70 7.39
N GLU A 136 -1.12 2.63 6.61
CA GLU A 136 -0.61 1.30 6.97
C GLU A 136 0.67 0.88 6.23
N ILE A 137 0.94 1.42 5.04
CA ILE A 137 2.11 1.08 4.24
C ILE A 137 2.71 2.29 3.51
N THR A 138 3.99 2.18 3.16
CA THR A 138 4.63 2.99 2.12
C THR A 138 4.92 2.10 0.92
N PHE A 139 4.45 2.48 -0.26
CA PHE A 139 4.82 1.86 -1.52
C PHE A 139 5.77 2.79 -2.29
N SER A 140 6.92 2.28 -2.71
CA SER A 140 7.93 3.04 -3.43
C SER A 140 8.28 2.36 -4.75
N PHE A 141 8.30 3.13 -5.84
CA PHE A 141 8.80 2.72 -7.14
C PHE A 141 10.06 3.52 -7.48
N HIS A 142 11.20 2.85 -7.49
CA HIS A 142 12.52 3.42 -7.72
C HIS A 142 13.00 3.09 -9.13
N ILE A 143 13.58 4.08 -9.82
CA ILE A 143 14.16 3.95 -11.16
C ILE A 143 15.59 4.48 -11.11
N GLU A 144 16.51 3.68 -11.62
CA GLU A 144 17.87 4.12 -11.95
C GLU A 144 18.25 3.68 -13.38
N LYS A 145 19.50 3.90 -13.77
CA LYS A 145 19.98 3.65 -15.15
C LYS A 145 19.74 2.22 -15.63
N SER A 146 19.95 1.23 -14.75
CA SER A 146 19.93 -0.19 -15.10
C SER A 146 18.85 -1.00 -14.40
N SER A 147 18.29 -0.52 -13.29
CA SER A 147 17.32 -1.25 -12.50
C SER A 147 16.07 -0.42 -12.22
N ARG A 148 15.02 -1.13 -11.87
CA ARG A 148 13.81 -0.57 -11.27
C ARG A 148 13.48 -1.47 -10.12
N ARG A 149 13.02 -0.88 -9.02
CA ARG A 149 12.73 -1.60 -7.78
C ARG A 149 11.40 -1.15 -7.24
N ILE A 150 10.57 -2.10 -6.81
CA ILE A 150 9.50 -1.79 -5.87
C ILE A 150 9.99 -2.07 -4.46
N SER A 151 9.60 -1.22 -3.53
CA SER A 151 9.81 -1.42 -2.09
C SER A 151 8.51 -1.13 -1.36
N ILE A 152 8.15 -2.00 -0.41
CA ILE A 152 6.93 -1.88 0.39
C ILE A 152 7.34 -1.94 1.84
N TYR A 153 7.05 -0.88 2.59
CA TYR A 153 7.33 -0.77 4.02
C TYR A 153 6.03 -0.81 4.79
N LEU A 154 6.05 -1.50 5.92
CA LEU A 154 4.95 -1.50 6.87
C LEU A 154 4.95 -0.17 7.64
N LYS A 155 3.79 0.24 8.14
CA LYS A 155 3.65 1.31 9.11
C LYS A 155 2.95 0.84 10.37
N ASP A 156 3.16 1.61 11.43
CA ASP A 156 2.36 1.55 12.64
C ASP A 156 2.13 2.97 13.16
N ASN A 157 0.87 3.38 13.31
CA ASN A 157 0.47 4.74 13.66
C ASN A 157 1.13 5.80 12.76
N GLY A 158 1.27 5.51 11.47
CA GLY A 158 1.90 6.39 10.47
C GLY A 158 3.44 6.37 10.47
N VAL A 159 4.08 5.72 11.44
CA VAL A 159 5.55 5.57 11.50
C VAL A 159 5.98 4.40 10.62
N THR A 160 6.97 4.61 9.76
CA THR A 160 7.49 3.57 8.86
C THR A 160 8.43 2.61 9.58
N ASP A 161 8.17 1.31 9.45
CA ASP A 161 9.06 0.24 9.87
C ASP A 161 10.15 0.03 8.80
N ASN A 162 11.39 0.34 9.15
CA ASN A 162 12.55 0.18 8.27
C ASN A 162 13.27 -1.17 8.46
N GLU A 163 12.85 -1.97 9.44
CA GLU A 163 13.43 -3.28 9.75
C GLU A 163 12.72 -4.37 8.95
N HIS A 164 11.40 -4.26 8.81
CA HIS A 164 10.56 -5.24 8.11
C HIS A 164 9.96 -4.61 6.85
N TYR A 165 10.68 -4.74 5.74
CA TYR A 165 10.22 -4.25 4.45
C TYR A 165 10.52 -5.25 3.33
N PHE A 166 9.69 -5.22 2.31
CA PHE A 166 9.82 -6.02 1.12
C PHE A 166 10.42 -5.20 -0.01
N TRP A 167 11.26 -5.81 -0.84
CA TRP A 167 11.63 -5.20 -2.12
C TRP A 167 11.90 -6.23 -3.19
N THR A 168 11.74 -5.84 -4.46
CA THR A 168 12.10 -6.67 -5.61
C THR A 168 12.33 -5.82 -6.86
N GLU A 169 13.29 -6.24 -7.67
CA GLU A 169 13.53 -5.68 -9.02
C GLU A 169 12.94 -6.58 -10.12
N THR A 170 12.76 -7.86 -9.82
CA THR A 170 12.39 -8.87 -10.83
C THR A 170 10.89 -8.92 -11.10
N GLN A 171 10.07 -8.47 -10.15
CA GLN A 171 8.60 -8.50 -10.26
C GLN A 171 7.98 -7.13 -10.56
N VAL A 172 8.78 -6.11 -10.91
CA VAL A 172 8.29 -4.77 -11.29
C VAL A 172 7.27 -4.85 -12.44
N GLY A 173 7.46 -5.80 -13.36
CA GLY A 173 6.53 -6.03 -14.49
C GLY A 173 5.12 -6.45 -14.08
N LYS A 174 4.88 -6.85 -12.82
CA LYS A 174 3.56 -7.26 -12.31
C LYS A 174 2.73 -6.11 -11.74
N ILE A 175 3.25 -4.87 -11.72
CA ILE A 175 2.48 -3.71 -11.25
C ILE A 175 1.13 -3.53 -12.00
N PRO A 176 1.01 -3.81 -13.32
CA PRO A 176 -0.30 -3.80 -13.98
C PRO A 176 -1.30 -4.83 -13.43
N GLU A 177 -0.83 -5.98 -12.93
CA GLU A 177 -1.69 -6.97 -12.26
C GLU A 177 -2.20 -6.44 -10.91
N LEU A 178 -1.34 -5.76 -10.15
CA LEU A 178 -1.76 -5.03 -8.94
C LEU A 178 -2.84 -4.00 -9.28
N LEU A 179 -2.63 -3.16 -10.31
CA LEU A 179 -3.63 -2.18 -10.72
C LEU A 179 -4.97 -2.83 -11.09
N LYS A 180 -4.93 -3.93 -11.84
CA LYS A 180 -6.14 -4.66 -12.22
C LYS A 180 -6.89 -5.13 -10.98
N MET A 181 -6.20 -5.75 -10.03
CA MET A 181 -6.79 -6.22 -8.76
C MET A 181 -7.38 -5.07 -7.94
N LEU A 182 -6.65 -3.95 -7.79
CA LEU A 182 -7.14 -2.78 -7.04
C LEU A 182 -8.47 -2.25 -7.61
N LYS A 183 -8.65 -2.30 -8.93
CA LYS A 183 -9.90 -1.88 -9.59
C LYS A 183 -11.07 -2.84 -9.37
N GLU A 184 -10.81 -4.11 -9.04
CA GLU A 184 -11.84 -5.11 -8.75
C GLU A 184 -12.39 -5.01 -7.32
N ILE A 185 -11.75 -4.25 -6.43
CA ILE A 185 -12.21 -4.01 -5.06
C ILE A 185 -13.46 -3.08 -5.02
N LYS A 186 -13.64 -2.28 -6.08
CA LYS A 186 -14.78 -1.38 -6.25
C LYS A 186 -16.02 -2.12 -6.75
#